data_AF-A0A7V5K8S2-F1
#
_entry.id   AF-A0A7V5K8S2-F1
#
_cell.length_a   1.000
_cell.length_b   1.000
_cell.length_c   1.000
_cell.angle_alpha   90.00
_cell.angle_beta   90.00
_cell.angle_gamma   90.00
#
_symmetry.space_group_name_H-M   'P 1'
#
loop_
_entity.id
_entity.type
_entity.pdbx_description
1 polymer ?
#
loop_
_entity_poly.entity_id
_entity_poly.type
_entity_poly.pdbx_seq_one_letter_code
_entity_poly.pdbx_strand_id
1 'polypeptide(L)'
;DQRLAFWINVYNAAVIHGVVRLGIRRSVREVPKFFKRVSYQVGGHLFSLHHMEHGILRGNRRPPYGLLKPFGRGDPRRAFSVRPLDPRIHFALVCGARSCPPVGFYEGDRVEFQLELASLSFINGPGVKFLKESKTLLLSRIFKWYQGDFGGMEGVMDLLLRYLDPGEAKEAISQEREQLAIRFEPYDWALNQ
;
A
#
# COMPACT_ATOMS: atom_id res chain seq x y z
N ASP A 1 -13.03 -4.70 10.88
CA ASP A 1 -11.73 -5.36 11.19
C ASP A 1 -11.60 -6.72 10.53
N GLN A 2 -12.44 -7.71 10.83
CA GLN A 2 -12.35 -9.05 10.18
C GLN A 2 -12.35 -9.03 8.64
N ARG A 3 -13.22 -8.23 8.03
CA ARG A 3 -13.27 -8.08 6.56
C ARG A 3 -11.97 -7.51 5.99
N LEU A 4 -11.36 -6.56 6.69
CA LEU A 4 -10.11 -5.92 6.26
C LEU A 4 -8.98 -6.94 6.30
N ALA A 5 -8.80 -7.62 7.45
CA ALA A 5 -7.82 -8.69 7.62
C ALA A 5 -7.95 -9.78 6.55
N PHE A 6 -9.19 -10.25 6.31
CA PHE A 6 -9.48 -11.24 5.28
C PHE A 6 -9.00 -10.80 3.90
N TRP A 7 -9.37 -9.59 3.46
CA TRP A 7 -9.00 -9.13 2.11
C TRP A 7 -7.51 -8.82 1.96
N ILE A 8 -6.83 -8.35 3.03
CA ILE A 8 -5.38 -8.20 3.03
C ILE A 8 -4.71 -9.56 2.85
N ASN A 9 -5.13 -10.57 3.63
CA ASN A 9 -4.57 -11.93 3.53
C ASN A 9 -4.83 -12.56 2.17
N VAL A 10 -6.06 -12.44 1.64
CA VAL A 10 -6.41 -12.97 0.32
C VAL A 10 -5.58 -12.29 -0.77
N TYR A 11 -5.40 -10.97 -0.72
CA TYR A 11 -4.55 -10.26 -1.68
C TYR A 11 -3.10 -10.74 -1.60
N ASN A 12 -2.53 -10.78 -0.39
CA ASN A 12 -1.14 -11.16 -0.17
C ASN A 12 -0.88 -12.61 -0.64
N ALA A 13 -1.75 -13.55 -0.27
CA ALA A 13 -1.67 -14.94 -0.73
C ALA A 13 -1.85 -15.05 -2.25
N ALA A 14 -2.77 -14.29 -2.85
CA ALA A 14 -3.00 -14.27 -4.28
C ALA A 14 -1.79 -13.77 -5.07
N VAL A 15 -1.07 -12.76 -4.56
CA VAL A 15 0.19 -12.27 -5.15
C VAL A 15 1.26 -13.34 -5.11
N ILE A 16 1.50 -13.93 -3.93
CA ILE A 16 2.53 -14.98 -3.74
C ILE A 16 2.24 -16.17 -4.64
N HIS A 17 1.01 -16.70 -4.62
CA HIS A 17 0.64 -17.81 -5.48
C HIS A 17 0.74 -17.44 -6.97
N GLY A 18 0.39 -16.20 -7.35
CA GLY A 18 0.55 -15.71 -8.72
C GLY A 18 2.02 -15.69 -9.18
N VAL A 19 2.94 -15.22 -8.33
CA VAL A 19 4.39 -15.19 -8.59
C VAL A 19 4.92 -16.61 -8.79
N VAL A 20 4.60 -17.52 -7.88
CA VAL A 20 5.04 -18.92 -7.93
C VAL A 20 4.48 -19.63 -9.16
N ARG A 21 3.16 -19.51 -9.40
CA ARG A 21 2.48 -20.23 -10.48
C ARG A 21 2.92 -19.80 -11.87
N LEU A 22 3.26 -18.52 -12.04
CA LEU A 22 3.73 -17.95 -13.30
C LEU A 22 5.26 -17.98 -13.45
N GLY A 23 5.98 -18.49 -12.45
CA GLY A 23 7.43 -18.65 -12.48
C GLY A 23 8.19 -17.32 -12.60
N ILE A 24 7.66 -16.26 -11.98
CA ILE A 24 8.25 -14.92 -12.06
C ILE A 24 9.54 -14.90 -11.22
N ARG A 25 10.66 -14.41 -11.80
CA ARG A 25 11.99 -14.49 -11.15
C ARG A 25 12.61 -13.15 -10.76
N ARG A 26 12.30 -12.07 -11.48
CA ARG A 26 12.89 -10.74 -11.23
C ARG A 26 11.85 -9.69 -10.89
N SER A 27 10.69 -9.66 -11.52
CA SER A 27 9.64 -8.67 -11.24
C SER A 27 8.26 -9.13 -11.67
N VAL A 28 7.22 -8.80 -10.90
CA VAL A 28 5.81 -8.94 -11.32
C VAL A 28 5.49 -8.25 -12.65
N ARG A 29 6.34 -7.30 -13.07
CA ARG A 29 6.25 -6.59 -14.36
C ARG A 29 6.64 -7.46 -15.57
N GLU A 30 7.30 -8.59 -15.38
CA GLU A 30 7.56 -9.57 -16.44
C GLU A 30 6.26 -10.10 -17.06
N VAL A 31 5.19 -10.15 -16.27
CA VAL A 31 3.88 -10.61 -16.72
C VAL A 31 3.02 -9.40 -17.05
N PRO A 32 2.66 -9.19 -18.33
CA PRO A 32 1.78 -8.11 -18.72
C PRO A 32 0.45 -8.19 -17.99
N LYS A 33 0.02 -7.06 -17.40
CA LYS A 33 -1.24 -6.94 -16.67
C LYS A 33 -1.39 -7.94 -15.51
N PHE A 34 -0.29 -8.35 -14.86
CA PHE A 34 -0.28 -9.28 -13.71
C PHE A 34 -1.44 -9.06 -12.73
N PHE A 35 -1.58 -7.82 -12.21
CA PHE A 35 -2.62 -7.48 -11.24
C PHE A 35 -4.06 -7.55 -11.77
N LYS A 36 -4.26 -7.50 -13.09
CA LYS A 36 -5.59 -7.71 -13.70
C LYS A 36 -5.82 -9.15 -14.12
N ARG A 37 -4.76 -9.94 -14.28
CA ARG A 37 -4.79 -11.33 -14.73
C ARG A 37 -4.98 -12.31 -13.57
N VAL A 38 -4.18 -12.17 -12.52
CA VAL A 38 -4.25 -13.04 -11.34
C VAL A 38 -5.57 -12.78 -10.61
N SER A 39 -6.42 -13.81 -10.59
CA SER A 39 -7.79 -13.71 -10.10
C SER A 39 -8.25 -14.96 -9.36
N TYR A 40 -9.11 -14.80 -8.37
CA TYR A 40 -9.67 -15.87 -7.54
C TYR A 40 -11.16 -15.67 -7.32
N GLN A 41 -11.88 -16.77 -7.12
CA GLN A 41 -13.29 -16.74 -6.76
C GLN A 41 -13.42 -16.59 -5.25
N VAL A 42 -14.21 -15.62 -4.80
CA VAL A 42 -14.53 -15.38 -3.39
C VAL A 42 -16.01 -15.03 -3.29
N GLY A 43 -16.77 -15.75 -2.47
CA GLY A 43 -18.20 -15.50 -2.29
C GLY A 43 -19.00 -15.52 -3.60
N GLY A 44 -18.68 -16.42 -4.53
CA GLY A 44 -19.36 -16.55 -5.82
C GLY A 44 -18.96 -15.52 -6.88
N HIS A 45 -18.00 -14.63 -6.60
CA HIS A 45 -17.56 -13.61 -7.55
C HIS A 45 -16.07 -13.73 -7.85
N LEU A 46 -15.69 -13.42 -9.10
CA LEU A 46 -14.30 -13.37 -9.52
C LEU A 46 -13.68 -12.00 -9.18
N PHE A 47 -12.58 -12.03 -8.45
CA PHE A 47 -11.79 -10.86 -8.08
C PHE A 47 -10.36 -11.01 -8.59
N SER A 48 -9.87 -9.98 -9.29
CA SER A 48 -8.45 -9.87 -9.60
C SER A 48 -7.74 -9.08 -8.51
N LEU A 49 -6.41 -9.13 -8.44
CA LEU A 49 -5.64 -8.31 -7.49
C LEU A 49 -6.00 -6.82 -7.59
N HIS A 50 -6.20 -6.31 -8.81
CA HIS A 50 -6.67 -4.95 -9.05
C HIS A 50 -8.06 -4.68 -8.44
N HIS A 51 -8.99 -5.66 -8.54
CA HIS A 51 -10.30 -5.55 -7.90
C HIS A 51 -10.19 -5.58 -6.37
N MET A 52 -9.35 -6.47 -5.82
CA MET A 52 -9.13 -6.59 -4.38
C MET A 52 -8.53 -5.32 -3.78
N GLU A 53 -7.47 -4.78 -4.38
CA GLU A 53 -6.81 -3.58 -3.87
C GLU A 53 -7.69 -2.33 -4.05
N HIS A 54 -8.06 -2.01 -5.28
CA HIS A 54 -8.70 -0.71 -5.56
C HIS A 54 -10.21 -0.74 -5.38
N GLY A 55 -10.83 -1.89 -5.69
CA GLY A 55 -12.26 -2.09 -5.59
C GLY A 55 -12.71 -2.37 -4.17
N ILE A 56 -11.97 -3.21 -3.46
CA ILE A 56 -12.34 -3.67 -2.13
C ILE A 56 -11.66 -2.87 -1.03
N LEU A 57 -10.34 -3.01 -0.90
CA LEU A 57 -9.58 -2.43 0.21
C LEU A 57 -9.57 -0.90 0.18
N ARG A 58 -9.47 -0.30 -1.02
CA ARG A 58 -9.54 1.15 -1.21
C ARG A 58 -10.95 1.70 -1.37
N GLY A 59 -11.99 0.92 -1.07
CA GLY A 59 -13.37 1.40 -1.08
C GLY A 59 -13.92 1.78 -2.47
N ASN A 60 -13.44 1.13 -3.54
CA ASN A 60 -13.77 1.39 -4.95
C ASN A 60 -13.25 2.75 -5.47
N ARG A 61 -12.00 3.07 -5.12
CA ARG A 61 -11.26 4.24 -5.63
C ARG A 61 -10.57 3.91 -6.95
N ARG A 62 -10.23 4.97 -7.70
CA ARG A 62 -9.50 4.82 -8.97
C ARG A 62 -8.06 4.36 -8.70
N PRO A 63 -7.52 3.42 -9.49
CA PRO A 63 -6.08 3.12 -9.48
C PRO A 63 -5.28 4.38 -9.81
N PRO A 64 -4.02 4.48 -9.33
CA PRO A 64 -3.08 5.51 -9.81
C PRO A 64 -3.03 5.51 -11.34
N TYR A 65 -3.13 6.69 -11.95
CA TYR A 65 -3.14 6.92 -13.41
C TYR A 65 -4.29 6.28 -14.19
N GLY A 66 -5.24 5.60 -13.55
CA GLY A 66 -6.40 5.04 -14.25
C GLY A 66 -7.62 5.93 -14.17
N LEU A 67 -8.39 5.94 -15.26
CA LEU A 67 -9.55 6.82 -15.44
C LEU A 67 -10.82 6.29 -14.77
N LEU A 68 -10.94 4.98 -14.61
CA LEU A 68 -12.18 4.32 -14.20
C LEU A 68 -12.07 3.66 -12.83
N LYS A 69 -13.19 3.63 -12.10
CA LYS A 69 -13.31 2.85 -10.86
C LYS A 69 -13.36 1.36 -11.21
N PRO A 70 -12.82 0.48 -10.36
CA PRO A 70 -12.89 -0.97 -10.57
C PRO A 70 -14.32 -1.50 -10.73
N PHE A 71 -15.28 -0.95 -9.97
CA PHE A 71 -16.67 -1.39 -9.98
C PHE A 71 -17.63 -0.25 -10.37
N GLY A 72 -18.53 -0.54 -11.30
CA GLY A 72 -19.61 0.35 -11.73
C GLY A 72 -20.77 0.44 -10.73
N ARG A 73 -21.77 1.31 -10.99
CA ARG A 73 -22.87 1.57 -10.03
C ARG A 73 -23.66 0.32 -9.64
N GLY A 74 -23.97 -0.57 -10.59
CA GLY A 74 -24.74 -1.80 -10.36
C GLY A 74 -23.91 -3.06 -10.10
N ASP A 75 -22.59 -2.94 -9.92
CA ASP A 75 -21.75 -4.12 -9.71
C ASP A 75 -21.95 -4.68 -8.28
N PRO A 76 -22.44 -5.93 -8.13
CA PRO A 76 -22.72 -6.52 -6.82
C PRO A 76 -21.46 -6.64 -5.94
N ARG A 77 -20.27 -6.70 -6.57
CA ARG A 77 -19.00 -6.81 -5.86
C ARG A 77 -18.68 -5.59 -4.98
N ARG A 78 -19.37 -4.46 -5.18
CA ARG A 78 -19.27 -3.28 -4.31
C ARG A 78 -19.71 -3.55 -2.87
N ALA A 79 -20.59 -4.54 -2.65
CA ALA A 79 -21.03 -4.94 -1.31
C ALA A 79 -19.88 -5.45 -0.43
N PHE A 80 -18.78 -5.90 -1.05
CA PHE A 80 -17.60 -6.40 -0.36
C PHE A 80 -16.61 -5.29 0.02
N SER A 81 -16.74 -4.07 -0.53
CA SER A 81 -15.80 -2.98 -0.28
C SER A 81 -15.64 -2.66 1.20
N VAL A 82 -14.39 -2.45 1.64
CA VAL A 82 -14.07 -2.00 2.99
C VAL A 82 -14.21 -0.47 3.04
N ARG A 83 -14.96 0.02 4.02
CA ARG A 83 -15.21 1.45 4.25
C ARG A 83 -15.28 1.73 5.76
N PRO A 84 -14.73 2.86 6.25
CA PRO A 84 -13.89 3.79 5.51
C PRO A 84 -12.59 3.14 5.01
N LEU A 85 -11.91 3.79 4.06
CA LEU A 85 -10.58 3.35 3.63
C LEU A 85 -9.60 3.62 4.77
N ASP A 86 -8.82 2.60 5.14
CA ASP A 86 -7.66 2.76 6.00
C ASP A 86 -6.40 2.94 5.13
N PRO A 87 -5.70 4.09 5.16
CA PRO A 87 -4.51 4.31 4.35
C PRO A 87 -3.34 3.36 4.69
N ARG A 88 -3.30 2.77 5.87
CA ARG A 88 -2.22 1.87 6.32
C ARG A 88 -2.17 0.57 5.52
N ILE A 89 -3.24 0.21 4.79
CA ILE A 89 -3.22 -0.93 3.87
C ILE A 89 -2.06 -0.85 2.86
N HIS A 90 -1.64 0.36 2.48
CA HIS A 90 -0.56 0.54 1.51
C HIS A 90 0.80 0.06 2.02
N PHE A 91 0.94 -0.14 3.33
CA PHE A 91 2.13 -0.72 3.97
C PHE A 91 1.92 -2.20 4.32
N ALA A 92 0.68 -2.68 4.28
CA ALA A 92 0.32 -4.06 4.61
C ALA A 92 0.27 -5.00 3.40
N LEU A 93 0.08 -4.44 2.20
CA LEU A 93 -0.06 -5.21 0.98
C LEU A 93 1.30 -5.55 0.39
N VAL A 94 1.46 -6.84 0.09
CA VAL A 94 2.65 -7.37 -0.57
C VAL A 94 2.57 -7.04 -2.04
N CYS A 95 3.46 -6.17 -2.49
CA CYS A 95 3.69 -5.85 -3.89
C CYS A 95 4.45 -6.95 -4.67
N GLY A 96 4.96 -7.97 -3.98
CA GLY A 96 5.89 -8.97 -4.51
C GLY A 96 7.35 -8.48 -4.62
N ALA A 97 7.62 -7.20 -4.37
CA ALA A 97 8.94 -6.58 -4.45
C ALA A 97 9.80 -6.74 -3.18
N ARG A 98 11.13 -6.62 -3.29
CA ARG A 98 12.09 -6.73 -2.17
C ARG A 98 11.87 -5.70 -1.06
N SER A 99 11.24 -4.59 -1.39
CA SER A 99 10.96 -3.50 -0.46
C SER A 99 9.60 -3.63 0.26
N CYS A 100 8.86 -4.73 0.10
CA CYS A 100 7.62 -4.94 0.86
C CYS A 100 7.97 -5.46 2.28
N PRO A 101 7.31 -4.99 3.35
CA PRO A 101 7.57 -5.44 4.72
C PRO A 101 7.26 -6.95 4.90
N PRO A 102 7.81 -7.63 5.94
CA PRO A 102 7.64 -9.06 6.14
C PRO A 102 6.16 -9.45 6.17
N VAL A 103 5.82 -10.52 5.46
CA VAL A 103 4.43 -10.99 5.28
C VAL A 103 3.85 -11.43 6.62
N GLY A 104 3.09 -10.54 7.25
CA GLY A 104 2.27 -10.87 8.41
C GLY A 104 0.95 -11.50 7.97
N PHE A 105 0.54 -12.58 8.64
CA PHE A 105 -0.85 -13.03 8.59
C PHE A 105 -1.70 -12.07 9.43
N TYR A 106 -2.72 -11.45 8.84
CA TYR A 106 -3.56 -10.49 9.54
C TYR A 106 -4.73 -11.18 10.24
N GLU A 107 -4.87 -10.98 11.53
CA GLU A 107 -5.95 -11.55 12.34
C GLU A 107 -7.06 -10.51 12.53
N GLY A 108 -8.31 -10.92 12.45
CA GLY A 108 -9.43 -9.98 12.43
C GLY A 108 -9.56 -9.11 13.68
N ASP A 109 -9.14 -9.63 14.83
CA ASP A 109 -9.11 -8.98 16.14
C ASP A 109 -7.79 -8.26 16.45
N ARG A 110 -6.74 -8.47 15.63
CA ARG A 110 -5.41 -7.85 15.80
C ARG A 110 -5.00 -6.95 14.64
N VAL A 111 -5.83 -6.84 13.60
CA VAL A 111 -5.52 -6.14 12.35
C VAL A 111 -5.10 -4.69 12.59
N GLU A 112 -5.70 -4.00 13.56
CA GLU A 112 -5.34 -2.62 13.90
C GLU A 112 -3.88 -2.50 14.34
N PHE A 113 -3.48 -3.31 15.33
CA PHE A 113 -2.11 -3.37 15.82
C PHE A 113 -1.13 -3.82 14.73
N GLN A 114 -1.53 -4.79 13.90
CA GLN A 114 -0.68 -5.27 12.81
C GLN A 114 -0.47 -4.20 11.72
N LEU A 115 -1.49 -3.39 11.44
CA LEU A 115 -1.38 -2.23 10.55
C LEU A 115 -0.49 -1.14 11.14
N GLU A 116 -0.53 -0.91 12.46
CA GLU A 116 0.40 0.00 13.14
C GLU A 116 1.85 -0.47 13.00
N LEU A 117 2.12 -1.75 13.25
CA LEU A 117 3.46 -2.33 13.08
C LEU A 117 3.94 -2.23 11.62
N ALA A 118 3.05 -2.49 10.66
CA ALA A 118 3.39 -2.35 9.24
C ALA A 118 3.70 -0.89 8.88
N SER A 119 2.95 0.08 9.42
CA SER A 119 3.23 1.51 9.26
C SER A 119 4.58 1.91 9.86
N LEU A 120 4.86 1.51 11.10
CA LEU A 120 6.14 1.77 11.78
C LEU A 120 7.32 1.20 10.98
N SER A 121 7.22 -0.07 10.59
CA SER A 121 8.28 -0.76 9.85
C SER A 121 8.52 -0.13 8.48
N PHE A 122 7.46 0.23 7.77
CA PHE A 122 7.61 0.85 6.45
C PHE A 122 8.18 2.27 6.55
N ILE A 123 7.61 3.12 7.41
CA ILE A 123 7.98 4.54 7.50
C ILE A 123 9.42 4.71 7.99
N ASN A 124 9.84 3.94 9.00
CA ASN A 124 11.21 3.98 9.55
C ASN A 124 12.21 3.10 8.80
N GLY A 125 11.75 2.33 7.81
CA GLY A 125 12.60 1.53 6.94
C GLY A 125 12.70 2.15 5.54
N PRO A 126 12.08 1.55 4.51
CA PRO A 126 12.20 2.01 3.11
C PRO A 126 11.28 3.19 2.76
N GLY A 127 10.43 3.65 3.68
CA GLY A 127 9.37 4.61 3.39
C GLY A 127 9.84 6.07 3.38
N VAL A 128 10.79 6.41 4.25
CA VAL A 128 11.27 7.79 4.45
C VAL A 128 12.78 7.79 4.66
N LYS A 129 13.47 8.66 3.94
CA LYS A 129 14.87 9.01 4.20
C LYS A 129 15.02 10.51 4.30
N PHE A 130 15.69 10.97 5.35
CA PHE A 130 15.99 12.38 5.54
C PHE A 130 17.44 12.69 5.15
N LEU A 131 17.63 13.67 4.26
CA LEU A 131 18.93 14.18 3.85
C LEU A 131 19.16 15.54 4.54
N LYS A 132 19.85 15.50 5.69
CA LYS A 132 20.02 16.65 6.58
C LYS A 132 20.67 17.86 5.89
N GLU A 133 21.73 17.62 5.13
CA GLU A 133 22.54 18.67 4.49
C GLU A 133 21.74 19.51 3.49
N SER A 134 20.73 18.89 2.88
CA SER A 134 19.87 19.51 1.87
C SER A 134 18.44 19.75 2.34
N LYS A 135 18.16 19.55 3.64
CA LYS A 135 16.82 19.60 4.23
C LYS A 135 15.76 18.89 3.37
N THR A 136 16.10 17.71 2.85
CA THR A 136 15.24 17.00 1.87
C THR A 136 14.66 15.72 2.47
N LEU A 137 13.33 15.57 2.38
CA LEU A 137 12.64 14.31 2.63
C LEU A 137 12.50 13.53 1.33
N LEU A 138 13.17 12.39 1.26
CA LEU A 138 12.96 11.37 0.24
C LEU A 138 11.85 10.43 0.71
N LEU A 139 10.74 10.42 -0.01
CA LEU A 139 9.56 9.61 0.29
C LEU A 139 9.38 8.50 -0.73
N SER A 140 8.90 7.35 -0.29
CA SER A 140 8.47 6.29 -1.20
C SER A 140 7.38 6.78 -2.15
N ARG A 141 7.39 6.29 -3.40
CA ARG A 141 6.35 6.62 -4.40
C ARG A 141 4.95 6.17 -4.02
N ILE A 142 4.79 5.29 -3.05
CA ILE A 142 3.48 4.95 -2.47
C ILE A 142 2.75 6.21 -2.02
N PHE A 143 3.44 7.14 -1.34
CA PHE A 143 2.88 8.42 -0.91
C PHE A 143 2.44 9.30 -2.09
N LYS A 144 3.15 9.23 -3.23
CA LYS A 144 2.78 9.96 -4.46
C LYS A 144 1.59 9.32 -5.18
N TRP A 145 1.60 8.01 -5.36
CA TRP A 145 0.56 7.29 -6.11
C TRP A 145 -0.79 7.30 -5.39
N TYR A 146 -0.74 7.20 -4.07
CA TYR A 146 -1.92 7.11 -3.22
C TYR A 146 -2.09 8.34 -2.33
N GLN A 147 -1.52 9.50 -2.71
CA GLN A 147 -1.61 10.75 -1.93
C GLN A 147 -3.04 11.08 -1.48
N GLY A 148 -4.03 10.87 -2.36
CA GLY A 148 -5.44 11.11 -2.03
C GLY A 148 -6.04 10.12 -1.03
N ASP A 149 -5.44 8.96 -0.81
CA ASP A 149 -5.83 7.99 0.21
C ASP A 149 -5.34 8.40 1.59
N PHE A 150 -4.18 9.06 1.66
CA PHE A 150 -3.63 9.63 2.89
C PHE A 150 -4.27 10.95 3.30
N GLY A 151 -5.15 11.55 2.47
CA GLY A 151 -5.73 12.87 2.75
C GLY A 151 -4.91 14.04 2.18
N GLY A 152 -4.13 13.81 1.13
CA GLY A 152 -3.26 14.84 0.55
C GLY A 152 -1.86 14.83 1.18
N MET A 153 -1.07 15.85 0.86
CA MET A 153 0.29 15.94 1.41
C MET A 153 0.28 16.24 2.91
N GLU A 154 -0.73 16.98 3.39
CA GLU A 154 -0.99 17.21 4.81
C GLU A 154 -1.15 15.89 5.58
N GLY A 155 -2.08 15.04 5.13
CA GLY A 155 -2.29 13.76 5.80
C GLY A 155 -1.12 12.79 5.66
N VAL A 156 -0.28 12.90 4.62
CA VAL A 156 1.02 12.22 4.60
C VAL A 156 1.92 12.71 5.73
N MET A 157 2.04 14.02 5.93
CA MET A 157 2.89 14.59 6.98
C MET A 157 2.39 14.25 8.39
N ASP A 158 1.08 14.26 8.62
CA ASP A 158 0.47 13.82 9.88
C ASP A 158 0.79 12.34 10.16
N LEU A 159 0.72 11.50 9.12
CA LEU A 159 1.07 10.09 9.22
C LEU A 159 2.56 9.90 9.53
N LEU A 160 3.44 10.68 8.90
CA LEU A 160 4.88 10.65 9.19
C LEU A 160 5.16 11.09 10.64
N LEU A 161 4.53 12.16 11.12
CA LEU A 161 4.67 12.60 12.51
C LEU A 161 4.16 11.55 13.51
N ARG A 162 3.11 10.80 13.15
CA ARG A 162 2.60 9.71 13.99
C ARG A 162 3.60 8.55 14.11
N TYR A 163 4.20 8.12 13.00
CA TYR A 163 4.93 6.84 12.94
C TYR A 163 6.44 6.96 12.81
N LEU A 164 7.02 8.11 12.48
CA LEU A 164 8.47 8.28 12.55
C LEU A 164 8.94 8.10 13.99
N ASP A 165 10.05 7.39 14.15
CA ASP A 165 10.77 7.31 15.41
C ASP A 165 11.29 8.72 15.80
N PRO A 166 11.50 8.99 17.10
CA PRO A 166 12.15 10.21 17.53
C PRO A 166 13.50 10.39 16.85
N GLY A 167 13.75 11.59 16.31
CA GLY A 167 14.99 11.91 15.61
C GLY A 167 14.82 13.08 14.64
N GLU A 168 15.92 13.38 13.93
CA GLU A 168 16.05 14.60 13.12
C GLU A 168 14.95 14.74 12.06
N ALA A 169 14.54 13.64 11.42
CA ALA A 169 13.48 13.68 10.41
C ALA A 169 12.14 14.14 11.00
N LYS A 170 11.78 13.64 12.18
CA LYS A 170 10.53 13.95 12.87
C LYS A 170 10.55 15.38 13.41
N GLU A 171 11.67 15.80 13.96
CA GLU A 171 11.90 17.17 14.42
C GLU A 171 11.79 18.17 13.26
N ALA A 172 12.44 17.88 12.14
CA ALA A 172 12.41 18.72 10.96
C ALA A 172 10.99 18.87 10.39
N ILE A 173 10.19 17.80 10.36
CA ILE A 173 8.77 17.88 9.95
C ILE A 173 7.96 18.70 10.96
N SER A 174 8.24 18.58 12.25
CA SER A 174 7.47 19.27 13.30
C SER A 174 7.79 20.75 13.41
N GLN A 175 9.03 21.17 13.14
CA GLN A 175 9.53 22.52 13.42
C GLN A 175 9.83 23.33 12.17
N GLU A 176 10.25 22.67 11.09
CA GLU A 176 10.81 23.33 9.90
C GLU A 176 10.10 22.89 8.61
N ARG A 177 8.85 22.44 8.71
CA ARG A 177 8.10 21.81 7.62
C ARG A 177 8.14 22.56 6.30
N GLU A 178 7.98 23.89 6.35
CA GLU A 178 7.94 24.76 5.18
C GLU A 178 9.29 24.88 4.46
N GLN A 179 10.38 24.56 5.16
CA GLN A 179 11.74 24.60 4.63
C GLN A 179 12.17 23.25 4.02
N LEU A 180 11.34 22.21 4.16
CA LEU A 180 11.66 20.87 3.67
C LEU A 180 11.35 20.73 2.18
N ALA A 181 12.36 20.32 1.42
CA ALA A 181 12.14 19.86 0.07
C ALA A 181 11.62 18.41 0.09
N ILE A 182 10.48 18.16 -0.55
CA ILE A 182 9.92 16.80 -0.66
C ILE A 182 10.24 16.24 -2.04
N ARG A 183 10.87 15.07 -2.08
CA ARG A 183 11.18 14.33 -3.31
C ARG A 183 10.71 12.88 -3.17
N PHE A 184 10.38 12.26 -4.29
CA PHE A 184 9.92 10.87 -4.31
C PHE A 184 10.97 9.97 -4.95
N GLU A 185 11.33 8.88 -4.29
CA GLU A 185 12.37 7.95 -4.77
C GLU A 185 11.92 7.15 -6.00
N PRO A 186 12.83 6.80 -6.92
CA PRO A 186 12.51 5.85 -7.97
C PRO A 186 12.14 4.49 -7.34
N TYR A 187 10.99 3.94 -7.74
CA TYR A 187 10.48 2.69 -7.16
C TYR A 187 11.14 1.48 -7.82
N ASP A 188 11.83 0.66 -7.03
CA ASP A 188 12.38 -0.61 -7.49
C ASP A 188 11.29 -1.69 -7.51
N TRP A 189 11.11 -2.33 -8.67
CA TRP A 189 10.12 -3.36 -8.89
C TRP A 189 10.71 -4.78 -8.81
N ALA A 190 11.96 -4.93 -8.39
CA ALA A 190 12.62 -6.23 -8.19
C ALA A 190 11.93 -7.06 -7.09
N LEU A 191 11.78 -8.38 -7.30
CA LEU A 191 11.13 -9.31 -6.35
C LEU A 191 11.90 -9.46 -5.03
N ASN A 192 11.18 -9.77 -3.94
CA ASN A 192 11.80 -10.19 -2.68
C ASN A 192 12.34 -11.63 -2.83
N GLN A 193 13.64 -11.82 -2.65
CA GLN A 193 14.29 -13.15 -2.67
C GLN A 193 14.54 -13.62 -1.25
#